data_AF-A0A4S3J621-F1
#
_entry.id   AF-A0A4S3J621-F1
#
_cell.length_a   1.000
_cell.length_b   1.000
_cell.length_c   1.000
_cell.angle_alpha   90.00
_cell.angle_beta   90.00
_cell.angle_gamma   90.00
#
_symmetry.space_group_name_H-M   'P 1'
#
loop_
_entity.id
_entity.type
_entity.pdbx_description
1 polymer ?
#
loop_
_entity_poly.entity_id
_entity_poly.type
_entity_poly.pdbx_seq_one_letter_code
_entity_poly.pdbx_strand_id
1 'polypeptide(L)'
;MVKKYLQNTPSLPHGMNMDEILALVCQEEANSFGFYPRETGIIPFPDSPVHRGIQFAAAVCPRAALANHSCRPNIIHKPDRIGRMVFVASRDIKVGEECCISYFDLTQYVDLRTRREYLQRSFRFLCKCDRCLEEEIPEEDSNWDAFPLLDDE
;
A
#
# COMPACT_ATOMS: atom_id res chain seq x y z
N MET A 1 16.73 17.71 8.00
CA MET A 1 17.64 17.37 6.87
C MET A 1 17.35 18.19 5.61
N VAL A 2 16.09 18.32 5.16
CA VAL A 2 15.70 19.08 3.94
C VAL A 2 16.23 20.53 3.88
N LYS A 3 16.22 21.27 4.99
CA LYS A 3 16.72 22.67 5.05
C LYS A 3 18.22 22.85 4.75
N LYS A 4 19.04 21.78 4.79
CA LYS A 4 20.47 21.84 4.48
C LYS A 4 20.76 21.65 2.98
N TYR A 5 19.85 21.00 2.25
CA TYR A 5 20.00 20.68 0.82
C TYR A 5 19.26 21.63 -0.12
N LEU A 6 18.36 22.45 0.42
CA LEU A 6 17.67 23.54 -0.31
C LEU A 6 18.34 24.90 -0.13
N GLN A 7 19.58 24.96 0.36
CA GLN A 7 20.34 26.20 0.42
C GLN A 7 20.78 26.59 -0.99
N ASN A 8 20.65 27.88 -1.32
CA ASN A 8 20.92 28.55 -2.60
C ASN A 8 22.33 28.27 -3.18
N THR A 9 22.55 27.03 -3.61
CA THR A 9 23.76 26.57 -4.28
C THR A 9 23.33 26.24 -5.70
N PRO A 10 23.96 26.79 -6.75
CA PRO A 10 23.53 26.61 -8.13
C PRO A 10 23.64 25.16 -8.60
N SER A 11 24.43 24.34 -7.90
CA SER A 11 24.54 22.91 -8.12
C SER A 11 24.05 22.15 -6.89
N LEU A 12 23.13 21.22 -7.13
CA LEU A 12 22.74 20.23 -6.14
C LEU A 12 23.87 19.18 -5.97
N PRO A 13 23.83 18.34 -4.92
CA PRO A 13 24.87 17.35 -4.70
C PRO A 13 25.17 16.53 -5.97
N HIS A 14 26.45 16.31 -6.25
CA HIS A 14 26.92 15.42 -7.32
C HIS A 14 26.55 15.86 -8.75
N GLY A 15 26.18 17.15 -8.96
CA GLY A 15 25.87 17.68 -10.29
C GLY A 15 24.46 17.35 -10.79
N MET A 16 23.60 16.88 -9.89
CA MET A 16 22.22 16.53 -10.19
C MET A 16 21.39 17.79 -10.51
N ASN A 17 20.45 17.68 -11.44
CA ASN A 17 19.48 18.74 -11.71
C ASN A 17 18.20 18.59 -10.85
N MET A 18 17.31 19.59 -10.92
CA MET A 18 16.09 19.60 -10.12
C MET A 18 15.12 18.46 -10.47
N ASP A 19 15.04 18.06 -11.74
CA ASP A 19 14.15 16.99 -12.20
C ASP A 19 14.63 15.62 -11.71
N GLU A 20 15.95 15.40 -11.70
CA GLU A 20 16.56 14.19 -11.16
C GLU A 20 16.34 14.05 -9.65
N ILE A 21 16.43 15.16 -8.89
CA ILE A 21 16.08 15.15 -7.46
C ILE A 21 14.61 14.84 -7.27
N LEU A 22 13.73 15.50 -8.03
CA LEU A 22 12.30 15.27 -7.92
C LEU A 22 11.97 13.80 -8.20
N ALA A 23 12.58 13.22 -9.24
CA ALA A 23 12.43 11.81 -9.57
C ALA A 23 12.91 10.90 -8.43
N LEU A 24 14.06 11.18 -7.81
CA LEU A 24 14.56 10.40 -6.67
C LEU A 24 13.65 10.51 -5.45
N VAL A 25 13.10 11.69 -5.16
CA VAL A 25 12.14 11.86 -4.07
C VAL A 25 10.87 11.05 -4.35
N CYS A 26 10.33 11.12 -5.57
CA CYS A 26 9.16 10.32 -5.94
C CYS A 26 9.45 8.81 -5.85
N GLN A 27 10.64 8.37 -6.25
CA GLN A 27 11.05 6.97 -6.13
C GLN A 27 11.20 6.55 -4.67
N GLU A 28 11.77 7.39 -3.81
CA GLU A 28 11.94 7.09 -2.40
C GLU A 28 10.59 7.00 -1.68
N GLU A 29 9.70 7.97 -1.89
CA GLU A 29 8.34 7.99 -1.32
C GLU A 29 7.50 6.79 -1.77
N ALA A 30 7.66 6.32 -3.00
CA ALA A 30 6.89 5.20 -3.54
C ALA A 30 7.46 3.81 -3.17
N ASN A 31 8.75 3.71 -2.85
CA ASN A 31 9.46 2.43 -2.71
C ASN A 31 10.15 2.22 -1.35
N SER A 32 10.08 3.20 -0.44
CA SER A 32 10.63 3.07 0.90
C SER A 32 9.75 2.18 1.79
N PHE A 33 10.41 1.50 2.74
CA PHE A 33 9.76 0.64 3.71
C PHE A 33 9.88 1.24 5.10
N GLY A 34 8.75 1.42 5.78
CA GLY A 34 8.74 1.71 7.21
C GLY A 34 8.98 0.44 8.03
N PHE A 35 9.78 0.55 9.09
CA PHE A 35 9.96 -0.50 10.07
C PHE A 35 9.12 -0.22 11.32
N TYR A 36 8.37 -1.24 11.72
CA TYR A 36 7.38 -1.19 12.79
C TYR A 36 7.66 -2.28 13.83
N PRO A 37 7.29 -2.08 15.11
CA PRO A 37 7.51 -3.07 16.17
C PRO A 37 6.78 -4.41 15.94
N ARG A 38 5.70 -4.41 15.17
CA ARG A 38 4.87 -5.59 14.88
C ARG A 38 4.57 -5.70 13.38
N GLU A 39 4.11 -6.89 13.00
CA GLU A 39 3.76 -7.24 11.63
C GLU A 39 2.55 -6.45 11.13
N THR A 40 2.54 -6.15 9.83
CA THR A 40 1.47 -5.44 9.16
C THR A 40 0.31 -6.37 8.80
N GLY A 41 -0.88 -6.08 9.32
CA GLY A 41 -2.13 -6.61 8.78
C GLY A 41 -2.21 -8.14 8.69
N ILE A 42 -2.01 -8.84 9.81
CA ILE A 42 -2.25 -10.28 9.89
C ILE A 42 -3.73 -10.55 9.60
N ILE A 43 -4.00 -11.39 8.60
CA ILE A 43 -5.34 -11.88 8.26
C ILE A 43 -5.35 -13.41 8.43
N PRO A 44 -6.35 -13.99 9.11
CA PRO A 44 -7.48 -13.32 9.78
C PRO A 44 -7.02 -12.48 10.98
N PHE A 45 -7.76 -11.41 11.28
CA PHE A 45 -7.43 -10.55 12.41
C PHE A 45 -7.59 -11.35 13.71
N PRO A 46 -6.66 -11.23 14.68
CA PRO A 46 -6.89 -11.76 16.02
C PRO A 46 -8.09 -11.06 16.66
N ASP A 47 -8.76 -11.74 17.61
CA ASP A 47 -9.98 -11.26 18.29
C ASP A 47 -9.84 -9.83 18.86
N SER A 48 -8.62 -9.45 19.22
CA SER A 48 -8.25 -8.08 19.54
C SER A 48 -7.29 -7.54 18.48
N PRO A 49 -7.72 -6.61 17.61
CA PRO A 49 -6.85 -6.00 16.61
C PRO A 49 -5.66 -5.32 17.29
N VAL A 50 -4.45 -5.77 16.97
CA VAL A 50 -3.22 -5.17 17.48
C VAL A 50 -2.59 -4.34 16.37
N HIS A 51 -2.61 -3.02 16.52
CA HIS A 51 -1.96 -2.10 15.59
C HIS A 51 -0.45 -2.37 15.49
N ARG A 52 0.18 -2.19 14.32
CA ARG A 52 1.61 -2.49 14.12
C ARG A 52 2.59 -1.65 14.96
N GLY A 53 2.13 -0.53 15.50
CA GLY A 53 2.90 0.42 16.31
C GLY A 53 3.38 1.65 15.54
N ILE A 54 4.21 2.47 16.19
CA ILE A 54 4.81 3.68 15.59
C ILE A 54 6.03 3.26 14.77
N GLN A 55 6.19 3.83 13.57
CA GLN A 55 7.36 3.64 12.73
C GLN A 55 8.63 4.12 13.46
N PHE A 56 9.65 3.26 13.58
CA PHE A 56 10.91 3.62 14.24
C PHE A 56 12.07 3.81 13.26
N ALA A 57 11.95 3.34 12.03
CA ALA A 57 12.95 3.51 10.97
C ALA A 57 12.31 3.46 9.57
N ALA A 58 13.07 3.86 8.56
CA ALA A 58 12.75 3.70 7.15
C ALA A 58 13.96 3.16 6.39
N ALA A 59 13.73 2.38 5.34
CA ALA A 59 14.79 1.83 4.51
C ALA A 59 14.39 1.76 3.04
N VAL A 60 15.33 2.06 2.15
CA VAL A 60 15.19 1.80 0.71
C VAL A 60 15.73 0.40 0.44
N CYS A 61 14.85 -0.49 -0.01
CA CYS A 61 15.19 -1.89 -0.27
C CYS A 61 14.74 -2.26 -1.69
N PRO A 62 15.56 -2.01 -2.73
CA PRO A 62 15.12 -2.14 -4.12
C PRO A 62 14.57 -3.52 -4.48
N ARG A 63 15.15 -4.59 -3.93
CA ARG A 63 14.65 -5.96 -4.14
C ARG A 63 13.32 -6.22 -3.44
N ALA A 64 13.10 -5.59 -2.28
CA ALA A 64 11.86 -5.72 -1.53
C ALA A 64 10.73 -4.94 -2.21
N ALA A 65 11.06 -3.79 -2.83
CA ALA A 65 10.10 -2.91 -3.51
C ALA A 65 9.44 -3.56 -4.75
N LEU A 66 9.93 -4.71 -5.20
CA LEU A 66 9.31 -5.50 -6.26
C LEU A 66 8.01 -6.20 -5.80
N ALA A 67 7.81 -6.39 -4.50
CA ALA A 67 6.63 -7.10 -3.99
C ALA A 67 5.39 -6.21 -4.09
N ASN A 68 4.41 -6.64 -4.89
CA ASN A 68 3.17 -5.91 -5.09
C ASN A 68 2.23 -5.97 -3.87
N HIS A 69 1.22 -5.10 -3.91
CA HIS A 69 0.20 -5.03 -2.88
C HIS A 69 -0.93 -6.06 -3.06
N SER A 70 -1.38 -6.66 -1.96
CA SER A 70 -2.68 -7.30 -1.83
C SER A 70 -3.32 -6.95 -0.49
N CYS A 71 -4.65 -6.73 -0.47
CA CYS A 71 -5.41 -6.60 0.78
C CYS A 71 -5.61 -7.95 1.50
N ARG A 72 -5.16 -9.05 0.89
CA ARG A 72 -5.04 -10.41 1.44
C ARG A 72 -3.62 -10.94 1.12
N PRO A 73 -2.58 -10.39 1.77
CA PRO A 73 -1.20 -10.75 1.45
C PRO A 73 -0.88 -12.20 1.81
N ASN A 74 0.08 -12.80 1.10
CA ASN A 74 0.58 -14.16 1.36
C ASN A 74 2.02 -14.18 1.88
N ILE A 75 2.66 -13.01 1.97
CA ILE A 75 3.95 -12.80 2.62
C ILE A 75 3.88 -11.59 3.57
N ILE A 76 4.59 -11.69 4.68
CA ILE A 76 4.88 -10.59 5.61
C ILE A 76 6.36 -10.22 5.51
N HIS A 77 6.71 -8.99 5.90
CA HIS A 77 8.09 -8.52 5.89
C HIS A 77 8.49 -7.90 7.23
N LYS A 78 9.75 -8.06 7.62
CA LYS A 78 10.35 -7.42 8.79
C LYS A 78 11.87 -7.29 8.66
N PRO A 79 12.50 -6.32 9.33
CA PRO A 79 13.94 -6.32 9.47
C PRO A 79 14.40 -7.48 10.38
N ASP A 80 15.49 -8.14 10.03
CA ASP A 80 16.19 -9.04 10.95
C ASP A 80 17.04 -8.25 11.97
N ARG A 81 17.75 -8.98 12.85
CA ARG A 81 18.60 -8.39 13.90
C ARG A 81 19.75 -7.54 13.37
N ILE A 82 20.09 -7.65 12.09
CA ILE A 82 21.15 -6.87 11.45
C ILE A 82 20.61 -5.91 10.36
N GLY A 83 19.29 -5.67 10.35
CA GLY A 83 18.65 -4.68 9.48
C GLY A 83 18.39 -5.13 8.05
N ARG A 84 18.49 -6.43 7.74
CA ARG A 84 18.12 -6.94 6.40
C ARG A 84 16.62 -7.15 6.32
N MET A 85 16.02 -6.79 5.18
CA MET A 85 14.62 -7.10 4.90
C MET A 85 14.45 -8.62 4.73
N VAL A 86 13.56 -9.22 5.53
CA VAL A 86 13.21 -10.64 5.46
C VAL A 86 11.72 -10.76 5.14
N PHE A 87 11.41 -11.63 4.18
CA PHE A 87 10.05 -12.02 3.83
C PHE A 87 9.74 -13.42 4.35
N VAL A 88 8.56 -13.61 4.90
CA VAL A 88 8.09 -14.89 5.42
C VAL A 88 6.68 -15.14 4.88
N ALA A 89 6.40 -16.35 4.43
CA ALA A 89 5.05 -16.73 4.02
C ALA A 89 4.09 -16.65 5.22
N SER A 90 2.94 -16.00 5.03
CA SER A 90 1.87 -15.94 6.03
C SER A 90 0.83 -17.05 5.85
N ARG A 91 0.82 -17.69 4.67
CA ARG A 91 0.00 -18.84 4.31
C ARG A 91 0.70 -19.65 3.23
N ASP A 92 0.15 -20.82 2.91
CA ASP A 92 0.62 -21.61 1.78
C ASP A 92 0.52 -20.81 0.47
N ILE A 93 1.58 -20.90 -0.33
CA ILE A 93 1.74 -20.21 -1.62
C ILE A 93 1.82 -21.27 -2.71
N LYS A 94 0.91 -21.23 -3.68
CA LYS A 94 0.88 -22.20 -4.78
C LYS A 94 1.96 -21.89 -5.82
N VAL A 95 2.36 -22.89 -6.59
CA VAL A 95 3.26 -22.69 -7.74
C VAL A 95 2.60 -21.71 -8.73
N GLY A 96 3.33 -20.65 -9.08
CA GLY A 96 2.85 -19.60 -9.97
C GLY A 96 2.00 -18.51 -9.29
N GLU A 97 1.70 -18.64 -8.00
CA GLU A 97 1.03 -17.58 -7.23
C GLU A 97 2.02 -16.45 -6.93
N GLU A 98 1.60 -15.20 -7.15
CA GLU A 98 2.42 -14.02 -6.88
C GLU A 98 2.59 -13.80 -5.37
N CYS A 99 3.80 -13.45 -4.94
CA CYS A 99 4.08 -13.07 -3.56
C CYS A 99 3.73 -11.59 -3.33
N CYS A 100 2.67 -11.33 -2.57
CA CYS A 100 2.17 -9.98 -2.30
C CYS A 100 2.23 -9.62 -0.81
N ILE A 101 2.59 -8.37 -0.53
CA ILE A 101 2.56 -7.75 0.81
C ILE A 101 1.37 -6.80 0.98
N SER A 102 1.13 -6.32 2.21
CA SER A 102 0.30 -5.12 2.42
C SER A 102 1.18 -3.87 2.50
N TYR A 103 0.79 -2.80 1.82
CA TYR A 103 1.50 -1.50 1.83
C TYR A 103 1.12 -0.65 3.05
N PHE A 104 0.01 -0.99 3.71
CA PHE A 104 -0.51 -0.29 4.88
C PHE A 104 -0.93 -1.28 5.97
N ASP A 105 -1.24 -0.74 7.15
CA ASP A 105 -1.77 -1.57 8.24
C ASP A 105 -3.24 -1.88 7.94
N LEU A 106 -3.55 -3.15 7.71
CA LEU A 106 -4.92 -3.57 7.38
C LEU A 106 -5.87 -3.35 8.56
N THR A 107 -5.38 -3.10 9.79
CA THR A 107 -6.22 -2.71 10.93
C THR A 107 -6.62 -1.22 10.90
N GLN A 108 -5.94 -0.38 10.11
CA GLN A 108 -6.28 1.05 9.97
C GLN A 108 -7.34 1.30 8.89
N TYR A 109 -7.29 0.52 7.81
CA TYR A 109 -8.18 0.64 6.66
C TYR A 109 -8.94 -0.67 6.48
N VAL A 110 -10.11 -0.74 7.14
CA VAL A 110 -10.85 -2.00 7.27
C VAL A 110 -11.77 -2.22 6.06
N ASP A 111 -12.51 -1.21 5.62
CA ASP A 111 -13.48 -1.30 4.53
C ASP A 111 -12.85 -1.13 3.13
N LEU A 112 -13.53 -1.65 2.10
CA LEU A 112 -13.06 -1.62 0.71
C LEU A 112 -12.74 -0.19 0.22
N ARG A 113 -13.64 0.76 0.50
CA ARG A 113 -13.52 2.14 0.02
C ARG A 113 -12.27 2.80 0.60
N THR A 114 -12.07 2.75 1.92
CA THR A 114 -10.91 3.40 2.55
C THR A 114 -9.58 2.79 2.10
N ARG A 115 -9.52 1.46 1.89
CA ARG A 115 -8.33 0.81 1.31
C ARG A 115 -8.01 1.31 -0.10
N ARG A 116 -9.01 1.37 -0.98
CA ARG A 116 -8.85 1.85 -2.37
C ARG A 116 -8.51 3.34 -2.44
N GLU A 117 -9.15 4.17 -1.62
CA GLU A 117 -8.84 5.60 -1.51
C GLU A 117 -7.40 5.85 -1.05
N TYR A 118 -6.92 5.09 -0.05
CA TYR A 118 -5.55 5.18 0.41
C TYR A 118 -4.55 4.83 -0.70
N LEU A 119 -4.75 3.70 -1.38
CA LEU A 119 -3.88 3.25 -2.47
C LEU A 119 -3.91 4.22 -3.65
N GLN A 120 -5.08 4.75 -4.01
CA GLN A 120 -5.19 5.73 -5.08
C GLN A 120 -4.43 7.02 -4.72
N ARG A 121 -4.52 7.48 -3.48
CA ARG A 121 -3.84 8.71 -3.03
C ARG A 121 -2.32 8.55 -2.95
N SER A 122 -1.86 7.45 -2.34
CA SER A 122 -0.45 7.24 -2.00
C SER A 122 0.34 6.54 -3.10
N PHE A 123 -0.29 5.63 -3.85
CA PHE A 123 0.38 4.75 -4.82
C PHE A 123 -0.21 4.82 -6.24
N ARG A 124 -1.27 5.60 -6.45
CA ARG A 124 -1.86 5.90 -7.76
C ARG A 124 -2.39 4.67 -8.53
N PHE A 125 -2.89 3.66 -7.82
CA PHE A 125 -3.54 2.50 -8.43
C PHE A 125 -4.79 2.05 -7.67
N LEU A 126 -5.65 1.31 -8.38
CA LEU A 126 -6.84 0.64 -7.84
C LEU A 126 -6.53 -0.84 -7.55
N CYS A 127 -6.67 -1.27 -6.29
CA CYS A 127 -6.46 -2.67 -5.92
C CYS A 127 -7.60 -3.58 -6.40
N LYS A 128 -7.22 -4.64 -7.12
CA LYS A 128 -8.11 -5.68 -7.67
C LYS A 128 -7.78 -7.08 -7.14
N CYS A 129 -7.20 -7.18 -5.94
CA CYS A 129 -6.96 -8.48 -5.30
C CYS A 129 -8.28 -9.19 -4.96
N ASP A 130 -8.24 -10.51 -4.75
CA ASP A 130 -9.42 -11.34 -4.46
C ASP A 130 -10.32 -10.75 -3.37
N ARG A 131 -9.74 -10.30 -2.26
CA ARG A 131 -10.51 -9.67 -1.17
C ARG A 131 -11.26 -8.42 -1.63
N CYS A 132 -10.64 -7.59 -2.46
CA CYS A 132 -11.30 -6.39 -2.97
C CYS A 132 -12.41 -6.70 -3.97
N LEU A 133 -12.23 -7.75 -4.79
CA LEU A 133 -13.25 -8.22 -5.74
C LEU A 133 -14.43 -8.87 -5.02
N GLU A 134 -14.18 -9.65 -3.96
CA GLU A 134 -15.22 -10.27 -3.13
C GLU A 134 -16.06 -9.24 -2.36
N GLU A 135 -15.44 -8.15 -1.91
CA GLU A 135 -16.12 -7.06 -1.19
C GLU A 135 -16.79 -6.03 -2.13
N GLU A 136 -16.59 -6.16 -3.45
CA GLU A 136 -17.19 -5.28 -4.44
C GLU A 136 -18.67 -5.66 -4.61
N ILE A 137 -19.56 -4.80 -4.09
CA ILE A 137 -20.99 -4.98 -4.28
C ILE A 137 -21.28 -4.79 -5.77
N PRO A 138 -21.91 -5.77 -6.45
CA PRO A 138 -22.43 -5.53 -7.79
C PRO A 138 -23.41 -4.37 -7.70
N GLU A 139 -23.19 -3.29 -8.46
CA GLU A 139 -24.25 -2.31 -8.68
C GLU A 139 -25.45 -3.10 -9.25
N GLU A 140 -26.52 -3.26 -8.46
CA GLU A 140 -27.80 -3.62 -9.06
C GLU A 140 -28.07 -2.55 -10.09
N ASP A 141 -28.14 -2.93 -11.38
CA ASP A 141 -28.59 -2.06 -12.45
C ASP A 141 -29.85 -1.36 -11.94
N SER A 142 -29.71 -0.10 -11.53
CA SER A 142 -30.83 0.72 -11.11
C SER A 142 -31.58 1.03 -12.39
N ASN A 143 -32.43 0.07 -12.78
CA ASN A 143 -33.31 0.15 -13.93
C ASN A 143 -34.29 1.30 -13.65
N TRP A 144 -33.91 2.50 -14.07
CA TRP A 144 -34.70 3.72 -13.91
C TRP A 144 -35.89 3.77 -14.87
N ASP A 145 -36.06 2.74 -15.70
CA ASP A 145 -37.15 2.62 -16.68
C ASP A 145 -38.48 2.13 -16.08
N ALA A 146 -38.60 2.01 -14.76
CA ALA A 146 -39.82 1.56 -14.08
C ALA A 146 -40.57 2.68 -13.33
N PHE A 147 -40.49 3.94 -13.79
CA PHE A 147 -41.48 4.94 -13.39
C PHE A 147 -42.77 4.69 -14.17
N PRO A 148 -43.91 4.36 -13.53
CA PRO A 148 -45.18 4.37 -14.21
C PRO A 148 -45.41 5.80 -14.70
N LEU A 149 -45.60 5.97 -16.01
CA LEU A 149 -46.18 7.18 -16.57
C LEU A 149 -47.46 7.44 -15.76
N LEU A 150 -47.50 8.55 -15.04
CA LEU A 150 -48.75 9.09 -14.54
C LEU A 150 -49.57 9.40 -15.79
N ASP A 151 -50.67 8.68 -15.97
CA ASP A 151 -51.65 9.03 -16.99
C ASP A 151 -52.17 10.44 -16.69
N ASP A 152 -51.89 11.39 -17.58
CA ASP A 152 -52.46 12.73 -17.55
C ASP A 152 -53.96 12.64 -17.92
N GLU A 153 -54.85 12.78 -16.93
CA GLU A 153 -56.26 13.18 -17.14
C GLU A 153 -56.45 14.69 -16.88
#